data_AF-A0A7K6I0J6-F1
#
_entry.id   AF-A0A7K6I0J6-F1
#
_cell.length_a   1.000
_cell.length_b   1.000
_cell.length_c   1.000
_cell.angle_alpha   90.00
_cell.angle_beta   90.00
_cell.angle_gamma   90.00
#
_symmetry.space_group_name_H-M   'P 1'
#
loop_
_entity.id
_entity.type
_entity.pdbx_description
1 polymer ?
#
loop_
_entity_poly.entity_id
_entity_poly.type
_entity_poly.pdbx_seq_one_letter_code
_entity_poly.pdbx_strand_id
1 'polypeptide(L)'
;RMLRALVAVSLWLRVSPRAQGAPCEAVRIPMCRSMPWNITRMPNHLHHSTQENAVLAIEQYEELVATGCSPVLPFFLCAMYAPICTLEFLYDPIKPCRSVCQRAREGCEPIMRRYNHSWPESLACDDLPVYDRGVCISPEAIVTDVPEDVKWTDFTQGFVVPDRPLEPDCRSRGQERCRCKKTKPTLSTYLAKNYSYIIHAKVKSVERGNCNEITTVVEVKDILKSSTPIPLSQVPLLTNSSCQCPPLQPKQDVLIMCYEWRSRLMLLDGCLVEKWKDQLNRRFKRWEQRLQEQKRRTARSKNQNSGRSGQSGALKPPSKNTNPLISGPKKAIKIRNGQKEINPKKV
;
A
#
# COMPACT_ATOMS: atom_id res chain seq x y z
N ARG A 1 -1.44 -16.65 63.70
CA ARG A 1 -0.38 -17.22 62.84
C ARG A 1 -0.23 -16.32 61.63
N MET A 2 0.59 -15.28 61.79
CA MET A 2 1.05 -14.44 60.68
C MET A 2 2.16 -15.18 59.90
N LEU A 3 2.47 -14.62 58.73
CA LEU A 3 3.63 -14.83 57.85
C LEU A 3 3.46 -15.73 56.61
N ARG A 4 3.52 -15.02 55.47
CA ARG A 4 4.22 -15.31 54.19
C ARG A 4 3.33 -15.36 52.95
N ALA A 5 2.74 -14.21 52.64
CA ALA A 5 2.69 -13.71 51.28
C ALA A 5 4.09 -13.14 50.93
N LEU A 6 4.56 -13.43 49.72
CA LEU A 6 5.69 -12.85 48.94
C LEU A 6 6.57 -13.95 48.33
N VAL A 7 6.12 -14.50 47.19
CA VAL A 7 7.05 -14.95 46.15
C VAL A 7 6.83 -14.04 44.96
N ALA A 8 7.84 -13.23 44.72
CA ALA A 8 7.85 -12.13 43.77
C ALA A 8 7.66 -12.62 42.34
N VAL A 9 6.58 -12.14 41.70
CA VAL A 9 6.44 -12.08 40.25
C VAL A 9 7.55 -11.16 39.73
N SER A 10 8.64 -11.75 39.25
CA SER A 10 9.69 -11.04 38.51
C SER A 10 10.04 -11.85 37.26
N LEU A 11 9.01 -12.11 36.44
CA LEU A 11 9.25 -12.51 35.06
C LEU A 11 9.51 -11.24 34.26
N TRP A 12 10.80 -10.95 34.08
CA TRP A 12 11.32 -9.92 33.22
C TRP A 12 10.64 -9.99 31.86
N LEU A 13 9.83 -8.99 31.54
CA LEU A 13 9.48 -8.65 30.17
C LEU A 13 10.82 -8.33 29.46
N ARG A 14 11.39 -9.34 28.80
CA ARG A 14 12.34 -9.11 27.72
C ARG A 14 11.55 -8.42 26.61
N VAL A 15 11.45 -7.10 26.70
CA VAL A 15 11.14 -6.25 25.56
C VAL A 15 12.28 -6.47 24.58
N SER A 16 12.07 -7.38 23.64
CA SER A 16 12.93 -7.45 22.47
C SER A 16 12.84 -6.10 21.78
N PRO A 17 13.95 -5.39 21.54
CA PRO A 17 13.92 -4.19 20.71
C PRO A 17 13.40 -4.63 19.35
N ARG A 18 12.20 -4.17 19.00
CA ARG A 18 11.73 -4.27 17.62
C ARG A 18 12.76 -3.49 16.81
N ALA A 19 13.51 -4.18 15.94
CA ALA A 19 14.61 -3.62 15.17
C ALA A 19 14.17 -2.30 14.54
N GLN A 20 14.65 -1.18 15.10
CA GLN A 20 14.60 0.10 14.44
C GLN A 20 15.43 -0.10 13.18
N GLY A 21 14.82 -0.03 11.99
CA GLY A 21 15.54 -0.36 10.76
C GLY A 21 16.79 0.53 10.65
N ALA A 22 17.93 -0.13 10.45
CA ALA A 22 19.25 0.49 10.48
C ALA A 22 19.38 1.55 9.37
N PRO A 23 20.17 2.63 9.56
CA PRO A 23 20.45 3.61 8.50
C PRO A 23 20.97 2.92 7.23
N CYS A 24 20.84 3.59 6.07
CA CYS A 24 21.39 3.08 4.81
C CYS A 24 22.87 2.75 4.97
N GLU A 25 23.33 1.69 4.33
CA GLU A 25 24.71 1.24 4.32
C GLU A 25 25.18 0.96 2.90
N ALA A 26 26.50 0.99 2.67
CA ALA A 26 27.06 0.72 1.35
C ALA A 26 26.78 -0.73 0.91
N VAL A 27 26.51 -0.93 -0.39
CA VAL A 27 26.37 -2.28 -0.98
C VAL A 27 27.72 -2.98 -0.94
N ARG A 28 27.77 -4.12 -0.25
CA ARG A 28 28.98 -4.95 -0.07
C ARG A 28 28.89 -6.28 -0.82
N ILE A 29 27.72 -6.61 -1.39
CA ILE A 29 27.50 -7.82 -2.19
C ILE A 29 28.29 -7.73 -3.51
N PRO A 30 29.25 -8.63 -3.78
CA PRO A 30 30.15 -8.53 -4.94
C PRO A 30 29.44 -8.39 -6.29
N MET A 31 28.47 -9.25 -6.60
CA MET A 31 27.74 -9.22 -7.88
C MET A 31 26.82 -8.00 -8.05
N CYS A 32 26.55 -7.26 -6.97
CA CYS A 32 25.67 -6.09 -6.99
C CYS A 32 26.41 -4.75 -7.06
N ARG A 33 27.75 -4.76 -7.14
CA ARG A 33 28.56 -3.53 -7.22
C ARG A 33 28.30 -2.72 -8.49
N SER A 34 27.89 -3.37 -9.57
CA SER A 34 27.55 -2.72 -10.85
C SER A 34 26.10 -2.23 -10.92
N MET A 35 25.33 -2.38 -9.84
CA MET A 35 23.96 -1.84 -9.83
C MET A 35 23.98 -0.32 -9.89
N PRO A 36 22.91 0.30 -10.43
CA PRO A 36 22.82 1.76 -10.47
C PRO A 36 22.77 2.46 -9.10
N TRP A 37 22.65 1.70 -8.01
CA TRP A 37 22.67 2.21 -6.64
C TRP A 37 23.84 1.62 -5.86
N ASN A 38 24.43 2.44 -4.98
CA ASN A 38 25.58 2.09 -4.15
C ASN A 38 25.24 1.93 -2.66
N ILE A 39 24.00 2.26 -2.25
CA ILE A 39 23.52 2.15 -0.87
C ILE A 39 22.28 1.24 -0.79
N THR A 40 22.26 0.41 0.24
CA THR A 40 21.21 -0.55 0.57
C THR A 40 20.80 -0.38 2.03
N ARG A 41 19.78 -1.13 2.45
CA ARG A 41 19.34 -1.21 3.83
C ARG A 41 18.85 -2.61 4.15
N MET A 42 19.09 -3.02 5.40
CA MET A 42 18.61 -4.27 5.96
C MET A 42 17.44 -4.04 6.95
N PRO A 43 16.50 -4.98 7.07
CA PRO A 43 16.44 -6.26 6.36
C PRO A 43 16.05 -6.13 4.88
N ASN A 44 16.54 -7.07 4.06
CA ASN A 44 16.18 -7.14 2.64
C ASN A 44 14.82 -7.86 2.44
N HIS A 45 14.39 -8.02 1.17
CA HIS A 45 13.09 -8.63 0.83
C HIS A 45 12.98 -10.11 1.20
N LEU A 46 14.11 -10.74 1.51
CA LEU A 46 14.23 -12.14 1.92
C LEU A 46 14.48 -12.26 3.42
N HIS A 47 14.29 -11.17 4.17
CA HIS A 47 14.39 -11.11 5.63
C HIS A 47 15.78 -11.41 6.19
N HIS A 48 16.84 -11.32 5.38
CA HIS A 48 18.20 -11.31 5.91
C HIS A 48 18.39 -10.04 6.74
N SER A 49 18.89 -10.17 7.95
CA SER A 49 19.11 -9.04 8.87
C SER A 49 20.41 -8.28 8.60
N THR A 50 21.37 -8.89 7.91
CA THR A 50 22.69 -8.31 7.60
C THR A 50 23.11 -8.63 6.17
N GLN A 51 23.97 -7.79 5.59
CA GLN A 51 24.51 -8.05 4.25
C GLN A 51 25.38 -9.30 4.20
N GLU A 52 26.08 -9.67 5.28
CA GLU A 52 26.88 -10.89 5.34
C GLU A 52 26.02 -12.14 5.12
N ASN A 53 24.82 -12.18 5.71
CA ASN A 53 23.86 -13.26 5.46
C ASN A 53 23.31 -13.22 4.01
N ALA A 54 23.08 -12.01 3.48
CA ALA A 54 22.63 -11.85 2.10
C ALA A 54 23.69 -12.30 1.08
N VAL A 55 24.99 -12.04 1.35
CA VAL A 55 26.13 -12.49 0.54
C VAL A 55 26.13 -14.02 0.41
N LEU A 56 26.12 -14.73 1.54
CA LEU A 56 26.11 -16.19 1.54
C LEU A 56 24.90 -16.78 0.78
N ALA A 57 23.74 -16.12 0.90
CA ALA A 57 22.51 -16.59 0.28
C ALA A 57 22.41 -16.27 -1.22
N ILE A 58 23.08 -15.22 -1.72
CA ILE A 58 23.07 -14.84 -3.14
C ILE A 58 24.21 -15.49 -3.94
N GLU A 59 25.31 -15.88 -3.31
CA GLU A 59 26.45 -16.56 -3.94
C GLU A 59 26.04 -17.79 -4.78
N GLN A 60 25.02 -18.54 -4.34
CA GLN A 60 24.49 -19.68 -5.10
C GLN A 60 23.96 -19.34 -6.51
N TYR A 61 23.71 -18.07 -6.80
CA TYR A 61 23.24 -17.61 -8.11
C TYR A 61 24.36 -17.06 -9.01
N GLU A 62 25.61 -16.99 -8.54
CA GLU A 62 26.74 -16.45 -9.34
C GLU A 62 26.92 -17.18 -10.66
N GLU A 63 26.92 -18.51 -10.62
CA GLU A 63 27.06 -19.34 -11.81
C GLU A 63 25.88 -19.15 -12.77
N LEU A 64 24.66 -19.07 -12.24
CA LEU A 64 23.46 -18.84 -13.04
C LEU A 64 23.51 -17.47 -13.73
N VAL A 65 23.94 -16.43 -13.00
CA VAL A 65 24.16 -15.09 -13.56
C VAL A 65 25.22 -15.12 -14.66
N ALA A 66 26.33 -15.84 -14.46
CA ALA A 66 27.41 -15.95 -15.43
C ALA A 66 26.98 -16.64 -16.74
N THR A 67 25.94 -17.49 -16.72
CA THR A 67 25.39 -18.06 -17.96
C THR A 67 24.74 -17.05 -18.91
N GLY A 68 24.38 -15.85 -18.41
CA GLY A 68 23.72 -14.82 -19.21
C GLY A 68 22.30 -15.20 -19.65
N CYS A 69 21.63 -16.13 -18.95
CA CYS A 69 20.30 -16.63 -19.30
C CYS A 69 19.19 -15.57 -19.38
N SER A 70 19.34 -14.46 -18.66
CA SER A 70 18.46 -13.30 -18.75
C SER A 70 19.23 -12.02 -18.42
N PRO A 71 19.12 -10.95 -19.24
CA PRO A 71 19.86 -9.71 -19.01
C PRO A 71 19.41 -8.97 -17.74
N VAL A 72 18.21 -9.27 -17.24
CA VAL A 72 17.64 -8.62 -16.05
C VAL A 72 17.80 -9.44 -14.77
N LEU A 73 18.38 -10.65 -14.84
CA LEU A 73 18.60 -11.50 -13.65
C LEU A 73 19.48 -10.81 -12.59
N PRO A 74 20.65 -10.22 -12.91
CA PRO A 74 21.48 -9.57 -11.90
C PRO A 74 20.74 -8.43 -11.19
N PHE A 75 20.03 -7.60 -11.96
CA PHE A 75 19.20 -6.53 -11.43
C PHE A 75 18.12 -7.07 -10.49
N PHE A 76 17.40 -8.11 -10.91
CA PHE A 76 16.34 -8.71 -10.12
C PHE A 76 16.86 -9.25 -8.78
N LEU A 77 17.95 -10.03 -8.80
CA LEU A 77 18.55 -10.58 -7.60
C LEU A 77 19.05 -9.46 -6.68
N CYS A 78 19.80 -8.49 -7.20
CA CYS A 78 20.27 -7.38 -6.39
C CYS A 78 19.14 -6.52 -5.82
N ALA A 79 18.06 -6.30 -6.57
CA ALA A 79 16.87 -5.62 -6.07
C ALA A 79 16.18 -6.38 -4.92
N MET A 80 16.30 -7.71 -4.86
CA MET A 80 15.76 -8.55 -3.77
C MET A 80 16.71 -8.61 -2.57
N TYR A 81 18.01 -8.79 -2.81
CA TYR A 81 19.03 -9.06 -1.78
C TYR A 81 19.71 -7.80 -1.22
N ALA A 82 19.86 -6.75 -2.02
CA ALA A 82 20.42 -5.46 -1.64
C ALA A 82 19.56 -4.32 -2.20
N PRO A 83 18.30 -4.17 -1.73
CA PRO A 83 17.37 -3.20 -2.29
C PRO A 83 17.89 -1.77 -2.11
N ILE A 84 17.63 -0.91 -3.11
CA ILE A 84 18.02 0.49 -3.07
C ILE A 84 17.50 1.19 -1.81
N CYS A 85 18.40 1.87 -1.10
CA CYS A 85 18.01 2.70 0.04
C CYS A 85 17.56 4.08 -0.45
N THR A 86 16.27 4.39 -0.27
CA THR A 86 15.70 5.71 -0.57
C THR A 86 14.95 6.23 0.66
N LEU A 87 14.90 7.55 0.81
CA LEU A 87 14.21 8.20 1.94
C LEU A 87 12.72 7.84 1.97
N GLU A 88 12.11 7.67 0.79
CA GLU A 88 10.72 7.27 0.62
C GLU A 88 10.46 5.81 1.01
N PHE A 89 11.45 4.93 1.06
CA PHE A 89 11.27 3.48 1.29
C PHE A 89 12.11 2.94 2.46
N LEU A 90 12.31 3.75 3.51
CA LEU A 90 13.12 3.38 4.68
C LEU A 90 12.59 2.16 5.47
N TYR A 91 11.28 2.01 5.63
CA TYR A 91 10.72 0.92 6.47
C TYR A 91 10.37 -0.36 5.71
N ASP A 92 10.13 -0.22 4.41
CA ASP A 92 9.80 -1.30 3.49
C ASP A 92 10.45 -0.94 2.15
N PRO A 93 11.60 -1.56 1.81
CA PRO A 93 12.34 -1.21 0.62
C PRO A 93 11.49 -1.36 -0.64
N ILE A 94 11.84 -0.66 -1.71
CA ILE A 94 11.12 -0.80 -2.98
C ILE A 94 11.39 -2.18 -3.57
N LYS A 95 10.33 -2.87 -4.04
CA LYS A 95 10.43 -4.18 -4.68
C LYS A 95 10.67 -4.07 -6.19
N PRO A 96 11.33 -5.05 -6.83
CA PRO A 96 11.35 -5.14 -8.28
C PRO A 96 9.94 -5.37 -8.83
N CYS A 97 9.68 -4.85 -10.04
CA CYS A 97 8.40 -5.08 -10.71
C CYS A 97 8.23 -6.56 -11.08
N ARG A 98 6.98 -7.04 -11.05
CA ARG A 98 6.61 -8.41 -11.44
C ARG A 98 7.13 -8.79 -12.83
N SER A 99 7.05 -7.87 -13.79
CA SER A 99 7.54 -8.07 -15.16
C SER A 99 9.05 -8.33 -15.24
N VAL A 100 9.83 -7.75 -14.33
CA VAL A 100 11.29 -7.99 -14.24
C VAL A 100 11.56 -9.41 -13.74
N CYS A 101 10.85 -9.83 -12.69
CA CYS A 101 10.94 -11.21 -12.19
C CYS A 101 10.54 -12.24 -13.24
N GLN A 102 9.42 -12.00 -13.95
CA GLN A 102 8.94 -12.92 -14.99
C GLN A 102 9.99 -13.09 -16.10
N ARG A 103 10.58 -12.00 -16.61
CA ARG A 103 11.67 -12.06 -17.61
C ARG A 103 12.93 -12.77 -17.08
N ALA A 104 13.28 -12.57 -15.80
CA ALA A 104 14.40 -13.28 -15.18
C ALA A 104 14.11 -14.79 -15.10
N ARG A 105 12.92 -15.15 -14.63
CA ARG A 105 12.46 -16.53 -14.48
C ARG A 105 12.34 -17.24 -15.83
N GLU A 106 11.72 -16.63 -16.82
CA GLU A 106 11.52 -17.20 -18.17
C GLU A 106 12.84 -17.58 -18.83
N GLY A 107 13.87 -16.73 -18.71
CA GLY A 107 15.19 -17.01 -19.27
C GLY A 107 15.97 -18.07 -18.49
N CYS A 108 15.88 -18.08 -17.16
CA CYS A 108 16.81 -18.82 -16.31
C CYS A 108 16.25 -20.10 -15.68
N GLU A 109 14.94 -20.17 -15.42
CA GLU A 109 14.29 -21.37 -14.88
C GLU A 109 14.49 -22.62 -15.76
N PRO A 110 14.48 -22.57 -17.11
CA PRO A 110 14.78 -23.73 -17.94
C PRO A 110 16.19 -24.30 -17.69
N ILE A 111 17.17 -23.45 -17.41
CA ILE A 111 18.54 -23.87 -17.08
C ILE A 111 18.57 -24.52 -15.71
N MET A 112 17.92 -23.90 -14.70
CA MET A 112 17.82 -24.48 -13.36
C MET A 112 17.22 -25.89 -13.39
N ARG A 113 16.12 -26.07 -14.15
CA ARG A 113 15.45 -27.38 -14.28
C ARG A 113 16.33 -28.45 -14.91
N ARG A 114 17.25 -28.09 -15.81
CA ARG A 114 18.23 -29.03 -16.39
C ARG A 114 19.14 -29.64 -15.32
N TYR A 115 19.41 -28.90 -14.26
CA TYR A 115 20.20 -29.34 -13.11
C TYR A 115 19.33 -29.74 -11.91
N ASN A 116 18.06 -30.13 -12.14
CA ASN A 116 17.10 -30.53 -11.10
C ASN A 116 16.82 -29.46 -10.02
N HIS A 117 17.01 -28.18 -10.34
CA HIS A 117 16.61 -27.06 -9.50
C HIS A 117 15.33 -26.40 -10.03
N SER A 118 14.49 -25.93 -9.12
CA SER A 118 13.31 -25.13 -9.45
C SER A 118 13.54 -23.66 -9.13
N TRP A 119 12.76 -22.78 -9.77
CA TRP A 119 12.70 -21.38 -9.35
C TRP A 119 12.21 -21.31 -7.89
N PRO A 120 12.94 -20.67 -6.98
CA PRO A 120 12.64 -20.74 -5.55
C PRO A 120 11.37 -19.95 -5.21
N GLU A 121 10.61 -20.46 -4.23
CA GLU A 121 9.36 -19.84 -3.78
C GLU A 121 9.60 -18.44 -3.19
N SER A 122 10.74 -18.21 -2.54
CA SER A 122 11.13 -16.90 -2.00
C SER A 122 11.36 -15.82 -3.08
N LEU A 123 11.53 -16.23 -4.34
CA LEU A 123 11.60 -15.34 -5.51
C LEU A 123 10.37 -15.46 -6.42
N ALA A 124 9.24 -15.97 -5.91
CA ALA A 124 8.01 -16.10 -6.68
C ALA A 124 7.52 -14.73 -7.20
N CYS A 125 7.26 -14.65 -8.50
CA CYS A 125 6.89 -13.39 -9.13
C CYS A 125 5.48 -12.90 -8.75
N ASP A 126 4.60 -13.79 -8.30
CA ASP A 126 3.21 -13.46 -7.97
C ASP A 126 3.08 -12.54 -6.74
N ASP A 127 4.07 -12.55 -5.86
CA ASP A 127 4.16 -11.70 -4.67
C ASP A 127 4.70 -10.30 -4.96
N LEU A 128 5.13 -10.05 -6.20
CA LEU A 128 5.68 -8.77 -6.62
C LEU A 128 4.61 -7.84 -7.20
N PRO A 129 4.76 -6.52 -6.98
CA PRO A 129 3.84 -5.51 -7.49
C PRO A 129 3.87 -5.42 -9.03
N VAL A 130 2.71 -5.07 -9.59
CA VAL A 130 2.56 -4.67 -11.00
C VAL A 130 2.69 -3.15 -11.10
N TYR A 131 3.44 -2.66 -12.09
CA TYR A 131 3.76 -1.23 -12.27
C TYR A 131 2.53 -0.32 -12.22
N ASP A 132 1.44 -0.70 -12.91
CA ASP A 132 0.20 0.10 -12.96
C ASP A 132 -0.63 0.07 -11.65
N ARG A 133 -0.25 -0.75 -10.67
CA ARG A 133 -1.01 -0.98 -9.43
C ARG A 133 -0.18 -0.74 -8.16
N GLY A 134 1.08 -0.31 -8.29
CA GLY A 134 1.94 0.01 -7.17
C GLY A 134 3.35 0.41 -7.59
N VAL A 135 4.08 1.04 -6.67
CA VAL A 135 5.45 1.49 -6.92
C VAL A 135 6.42 0.30 -6.88
N CYS A 136 7.22 0.14 -7.93
CA CYS A 136 8.24 -0.90 -8.12
C CYS A 136 9.35 -0.43 -9.07
N ILE A 137 10.50 -1.11 -9.07
CA ILE A 137 11.66 -0.74 -9.91
C ILE A 137 11.86 -1.69 -11.11
N SER A 138 12.32 -1.13 -12.22
CA SER A 138 12.78 -1.83 -13.41
C SER A 138 14.09 -1.23 -13.93
N PRO A 139 14.94 -2.00 -14.63
CA PRO A 139 16.23 -1.51 -15.12
C PRO A 139 16.08 -0.38 -16.15
N GLU A 140 15.01 -0.38 -16.94
CA GLU A 140 14.75 0.62 -17.99
C GLU A 140 14.47 2.03 -17.43
N ALA A 141 14.07 2.13 -16.16
CA ALA A 141 13.84 3.41 -15.50
C ALA A 141 15.15 4.10 -15.05
N ILE A 142 16.30 3.43 -15.18
CA ILE A 142 17.59 3.87 -14.62
C ILE A 142 18.69 4.01 -15.69
N VAL A 143 18.48 3.51 -16.91
CA VAL A 143 19.47 3.63 -17.99
C VAL A 143 19.43 5.04 -18.59
N THR A 144 20.56 5.73 -18.42
CA THR A 144 20.95 6.91 -19.19
C THR A 144 21.44 6.43 -20.56
N ASP A 145 20.59 6.51 -21.57
CA ASP A 145 21.06 6.49 -22.95
C ASP A 145 21.71 7.85 -23.27
N VAL A 146 22.98 7.99 -22.88
CA VAL A 146 23.88 8.99 -23.48
C VAL A 146 24.72 8.25 -24.54
N PRO A 147 24.72 8.67 -25.81
CA PRO A 147 25.45 8.01 -26.90
C PRO A 147 26.96 7.85 -26.64
N GLU A 148 27.54 6.81 -27.22
CA GLU A 148 28.91 6.28 -27.03
C GLU A 148 30.08 7.20 -27.47
N ASP A 149 29.84 8.45 -27.82
CA ASP A 149 30.83 9.33 -28.46
C ASP A 149 31.52 10.34 -27.52
N VAL A 150 31.27 10.29 -26.20
CA VAL A 150 32.04 11.11 -25.23
C VAL A 150 33.24 10.33 -24.71
N LYS A 151 34.35 10.45 -25.43
CA LYS A 151 35.70 10.05 -24.99
C LYS A 151 36.01 10.72 -23.64
N TRP A 152 36.19 9.92 -22.59
CA TRP A 152 36.70 10.38 -21.30
C TRP A 152 38.12 10.95 -21.47
N THR A 153 38.25 12.27 -21.47
CA THR A 153 39.50 12.92 -21.10
C THR A 153 39.44 13.30 -19.63
N ASP A 154 40.47 12.86 -18.91
CA ASP A 154 40.77 13.10 -17.50
C ASP A 154 40.81 14.61 -17.18
N PHE A 155 40.07 15.04 -16.16
CA PHE A 155 40.03 16.44 -15.70
C PHE A 155 40.45 16.54 -14.24
N THR A 156 41.69 16.19 -13.96
CA THR A 156 42.43 16.71 -12.81
C THR A 156 43.14 18.01 -13.19
N GLN A 157 42.38 19.09 -13.39
CA GLN A 157 42.88 20.45 -13.14
C GLN A 157 41.73 21.47 -13.15
N GLY A 158 41.74 22.31 -12.13
CA GLY A 158 40.62 23.16 -11.72
C GLY A 158 40.04 24.03 -12.82
N PHE A 159 38.72 24.12 -12.82
CA PHE A 159 37.99 25.20 -13.44
C PHE A 159 36.83 25.59 -12.51
N VAL A 160 36.73 26.89 -12.28
CA VAL A 160 35.69 27.56 -11.51
C VAL A 160 34.33 27.01 -11.93
N VAL A 161 33.56 26.49 -10.98
CA VAL A 161 32.16 26.11 -11.18
C VAL A 161 31.42 27.35 -11.69
N PRO A 162 30.87 27.36 -12.92
CA PRO A 162 29.85 28.33 -13.25
C PRO A 162 28.67 28.00 -12.34
N ASP A 163 28.25 28.99 -11.56
CA ASP A 163 27.07 28.94 -10.71
C ASP A 163 25.94 28.26 -11.49
N ARG A 164 25.62 27.01 -11.16
CA ARG A 164 24.45 26.34 -11.72
C ARG A 164 23.27 27.24 -11.35
N PRO A 165 22.39 27.61 -12.30
CA PRO A 165 21.18 28.31 -11.93
C PRO A 165 20.46 27.45 -10.90
N LEU A 166 20.15 28.05 -9.75
CA LEU A 166 19.19 27.51 -8.80
C LEU A 166 18.01 26.97 -9.61
N GLU A 167 17.77 25.66 -9.45
CA GLU A 167 16.52 24.99 -9.81
C GLU A 167 15.33 25.94 -9.59
N PRO A 168 14.35 25.99 -10.52
CA PRO A 168 13.28 26.96 -10.45
C PRO A 168 12.57 26.83 -9.11
N ASP A 169 12.71 27.88 -8.32
CA ASP A 169 12.03 28.12 -7.07
C ASP A 169 10.56 27.64 -7.21
N CYS A 170 10.16 26.51 -6.56
CA CYS A 170 8.74 26.06 -6.58
C CYS A 170 7.82 27.15 -5.96
N ARG A 171 8.36 28.31 -5.52
CA ARG A 171 7.66 29.48 -5.02
C ARG A 171 6.82 30.24 -6.04
N SER A 172 7.01 30.03 -7.35
CA SER A 172 6.42 30.98 -8.34
C SER A 172 5.40 30.39 -9.31
N ARG A 173 5.09 29.08 -9.25
CA ARG A 173 4.09 28.47 -10.17
C ARG A 173 3.00 27.61 -9.49
N GLY A 174 2.87 27.73 -8.17
CA GLY A 174 1.94 26.94 -7.35
C GLY A 174 1.22 27.71 -6.24
N GLN A 175 1.19 29.05 -6.28
CA GLN A 175 0.18 29.81 -5.55
C GLN A 175 -1.15 29.90 -6.31
N GLU A 176 -1.39 28.99 -7.26
CA GLU A 176 -2.75 28.58 -7.59
C GLU A 176 -3.33 27.84 -6.38
N ARG A 177 -3.91 28.64 -5.49
CA ARG A 177 -4.66 28.28 -4.27
C ARG A 177 -5.32 26.90 -4.40
N CYS A 178 -4.68 25.86 -3.83
CA CYS A 178 -5.23 24.51 -3.78
C CYS A 178 -6.71 24.55 -3.37
N ARG A 179 -7.60 24.07 -4.24
CA ARG A 179 -9.05 24.08 -4.01
C ARG A 179 -9.48 22.81 -3.26
N CYS A 180 -9.11 22.73 -2.00
CA CYS A 180 -9.48 21.58 -1.17
C CYS A 180 -10.99 21.58 -0.87
N LYS A 181 -11.64 20.42 -1.01
CA LYS A 181 -13.06 20.27 -0.66
C LYS A 181 -13.21 20.18 0.85
N LYS A 182 -13.92 21.15 1.44
CA LYS A 182 -14.23 21.10 2.88
C LYS A 182 -15.34 20.08 3.15
N THR A 183 -14.97 18.99 3.80
CA THR A 183 -15.93 17.94 4.21
C THR A 183 -16.40 18.20 5.64
N LYS A 184 -17.71 18.29 5.86
CA LYS A 184 -18.28 18.50 7.20
C LYS A 184 -18.18 17.24 8.06
N PRO A 185 -17.80 17.35 9.36
CA PRO A 185 -17.80 16.23 10.28
C PRO A 185 -19.22 15.85 10.70
N THR A 186 -19.86 15.00 9.91
CA THR A 186 -21.19 14.43 10.19
C THR A 186 -21.12 12.93 10.43
N LEU A 187 -22.12 12.38 11.13
CA LEU A 187 -22.23 10.93 11.34
C LEU A 187 -22.32 10.17 10.01
N SER A 188 -23.08 10.70 9.03
CA SER A 188 -23.21 10.08 7.71
C SER A 188 -21.86 9.99 7.00
N THR A 189 -21.09 11.10 6.99
CA THR A 189 -19.74 11.12 6.43
C THR A 189 -18.82 10.12 7.12
N TYR A 190 -18.86 10.07 8.46
CA TYR A 190 -18.04 9.16 9.25
C TYR A 190 -18.31 7.68 8.90
N LEU A 191 -19.60 7.29 8.86
CA LEU A 191 -20.00 5.92 8.57
C LEU A 191 -19.68 5.52 7.12
N ALA A 192 -19.79 6.45 6.17
CA ALA A 192 -19.53 6.18 4.76
C ALA A 192 -18.04 6.03 4.41
N LYS A 193 -17.16 6.73 5.12
CA LYS A 193 -15.75 6.89 4.71
C LYS A 193 -14.78 5.84 5.27
N ASN A 194 -15.20 5.02 6.24
CA ASN A 194 -14.43 3.92 6.85
C ASN A 194 -12.92 4.23 7.06
N TYR A 195 -12.62 5.29 7.80
CA TYR A 195 -11.24 5.72 8.07
C TYR A 195 -10.41 4.64 8.80
N SER A 196 -9.14 4.48 8.42
CA SER A 196 -8.21 3.51 9.02
C SER A 196 -7.71 3.98 10.38
N TYR A 197 -7.42 5.28 10.52
CA TYR A 197 -6.94 5.86 11.77
C TYR A 197 -7.60 7.19 12.10
N ILE A 198 -7.67 7.47 13.40
CA ILE A 198 -8.26 8.66 13.99
C ILE A 198 -7.41 9.07 15.18
N ILE A 199 -6.71 10.19 15.03
CA ILE A 199 -5.75 10.66 16.02
C ILE A 199 -6.02 12.11 16.40
N HIS A 200 -5.78 12.41 17.66
CA HIS A 200 -5.58 13.76 18.17
C HIS A 200 -4.09 14.07 18.07
N ALA A 201 -3.73 15.09 17.31
CA ALA A 201 -2.33 15.43 17.11
C ALA A 201 -2.09 16.93 17.02
N LYS A 202 -0.89 17.34 17.39
CA LYS A 202 -0.40 18.72 17.22
C LYS A 202 0.55 18.77 16.03
N VAL A 203 0.27 19.63 15.06
CA VAL A 203 1.13 19.82 13.88
C VAL A 203 2.44 20.49 14.31
N LYS A 204 3.58 19.87 13.97
CA LYS A 204 4.92 20.39 14.28
C LYS A 204 5.49 21.15 13.09
N SER A 205 5.63 20.48 11.96
CA SER A 205 6.16 21.04 10.71
C SER A 205 5.36 20.54 9.51
N VAL A 206 5.43 21.30 8.43
CA VAL A 206 4.99 20.90 7.09
C VAL A 206 6.19 21.10 6.20
N GLU A 207 6.79 19.99 5.78
CA GLU A 207 7.96 19.95 4.93
C GLU A 207 7.52 19.61 3.52
N ARG A 208 7.88 20.47 2.56
CA ARG A 208 7.67 20.20 1.14
C ARG A 208 8.98 19.63 0.61
N GLY A 209 8.94 18.40 0.11
CA GLY A 209 10.09 17.78 -0.53
C GLY A 209 10.22 18.24 -1.97
N ASN A 210 10.60 17.31 -2.85
CA ASN A 210 10.51 17.48 -4.30
C ASN A 210 9.07 17.87 -4.65
N CYS A 211 8.81 18.82 -5.56
CA CYS A 211 7.55 19.59 -5.66
C CYS A 211 6.20 18.76 -5.69
N ASN A 212 6.22 17.42 -5.69
CA ASN A 212 5.09 16.48 -5.66
C ASN A 212 4.86 15.74 -4.32
N GLU A 213 5.65 15.98 -3.27
CA GLU A 213 5.47 15.34 -1.96
C GLU A 213 5.47 16.37 -0.81
N ILE A 214 4.52 16.20 0.10
CA ILE A 214 4.42 17.00 1.32
C ILE A 214 4.36 16.08 2.53
N THR A 215 5.30 16.26 3.44
CA THR A 215 5.38 15.54 4.71
C THR A 215 4.92 16.45 5.83
N THR A 216 3.85 16.06 6.51
CA THR A 216 3.34 16.78 7.69
C THR A 216 3.74 16.03 8.94
N VAL A 217 4.68 16.58 9.71
CA VAL A 217 5.08 15.98 10.99
C VAL A 217 4.10 16.40 12.07
N VAL A 218 3.49 15.42 12.73
CA VAL A 218 2.54 15.65 13.83
C VAL A 218 3.00 14.92 15.08
N GLU A 219 2.77 15.53 16.23
CA GLU A 219 2.95 14.91 17.55
C GLU A 219 1.62 14.33 18.00
N VAL A 220 1.53 13.00 18.08
CA VAL A 220 0.32 12.28 18.46
C VAL A 220 0.11 12.40 19.96
N LYS A 221 -1.05 12.93 20.37
CA LYS A 221 -1.45 13.12 21.77
C LYS A 221 -2.39 12.02 22.25
N ASP A 222 -3.34 11.62 21.41
CA ASP A 222 -4.33 10.59 21.72
C ASP A 222 -4.70 9.82 20.43
N ILE A 223 -5.03 8.53 20.58
CA ILE A 223 -5.38 7.64 19.48
C ILE A 223 -6.78 7.11 19.74
N LEU A 224 -7.74 7.59 18.96
CA LEU A 224 -9.15 7.24 19.12
C LEU A 224 -9.53 5.97 18.34
N LYS A 225 -8.87 5.74 17.21
CA LYS A 225 -9.01 4.55 16.38
C LYS A 225 -7.73 4.35 15.60
N SER A 226 -7.27 3.12 15.48
CA SER A 226 -6.21 2.79 14.54
C SER A 226 -6.29 1.34 14.09
N SER A 227 -6.07 1.10 12.79
CA SER A 227 -5.89 -0.24 12.24
C SER A 227 -4.50 -0.82 12.55
N THR A 228 -3.49 0.04 12.71
CA THR A 228 -2.11 -0.34 13.07
C THR A 228 -1.61 0.38 14.32
N PRO A 229 -0.59 -0.13 15.01
CA PRO A 229 -0.02 0.55 16.17
C PRO A 229 0.64 1.87 15.76
N ILE A 230 0.06 3.00 16.19
CA ILE A 230 0.66 4.34 16.01
C ILE A 230 1.35 4.71 17.33
N PRO A 231 2.63 5.13 17.32
CA PRO A 231 3.29 5.57 18.54
C PRO A 231 2.77 6.94 19.00
N LEU A 232 2.73 7.16 20.33
CA LEU A 232 2.48 8.47 20.94
C LEU A 232 3.74 9.33 20.89
N SER A 233 4.18 9.62 19.67
CA SER A 233 5.39 10.37 19.37
C SER A 233 5.17 11.27 18.17
N GLN A 234 6.24 11.84 17.65
CA GLN A 234 6.21 12.46 16.33
C GLN A 234 6.07 11.38 15.27
N VAL A 235 5.13 11.58 14.34
CA VAL A 235 4.89 10.70 13.19
C VAL A 235 4.72 11.55 11.93
N PRO A 236 5.25 11.09 10.79
CA PRO A 236 5.03 11.74 9.51
C PRO A 236 3.68 11.33 8.92
N LEU A 237 2.93 12.31 8.42
CA LEU A 237 1.78 12.10 7.54
C LEU A 237 2.17 12.47 6.11
N LEU A 238 2.01 11.53 5.18
CA LEU A 238 2.48 11.69 3.80
C LEU A 238 1.36 12.13 2.85
N THR A 239 1.60 13.17 2.08
CA THR A 239 0.74 13.62 0.97
C THR A 239 1.49 13.48 -0.35
N ASN A 240 0.97 12.65 -1.24
CA ASN A 240 1.53 12.37 -2.57
C ASN A 240 1.03 13.36 -3.64
N SER A 241 1.01 14.65 -3.31
CA SER A 241 0.71 15.70 -4.28
C SER A 241 1.36 17.02 -3.88
N SER A 242 1.51 17.92 -4.85
CA SER A 242 1.96 19.29 -4.63
C SER A 242 0.98 20.14 -3.80
N CYS A 243 -0.24 19.64 -3.58
CA CYS A 243 -1.30 20.30 -2.83
C CYS A 243 -1.62 19.58 -1.50
N GLN A 244 -1.36 20.25 -0.39
CA GLN A 244 -1.74 19.73 0.93
C GLN A 244 -3.23 19.94 1.18
N CYS A 245 -4.04 18.92 0.88
CA CYS A 245 -5.46 18.89 1.17
C CYS A 245 -5.78 17.73 2.12
N PRO A 246 -6.42 17.98 3.29
CA PRO A 246 -6.78 19.27 3.85
C PRO A 246 -5.57 20.14 4.28
N PRO A 247 -5.70 21.49 4.23
CA PRO A 247 -4.59 22.37 4.58
C PRO A 247 -4.34 22.35 6.09
N LEU A 248 -3.09 22.07 6.48
CA LEU A 248 -2.63 22.09 7.86
C LEU A 248 -1.54 23.15 8.02
N GLN A 249 -1.47 23.76 9.20
CA GLN A 249 -0.45 24.72 9.56
C GLN A 249 0.28 24.28 10.83
N PRO A 250 1.57 24.61 10.98
CA PRO A 250 2.31 24.37 12.21
C PRO A 250 1.59 24.93 13.44
N LYS A 251 1.79 24.28 14.59
CA LYS A 251 1.20 24.62 15.90
C LYS A 251 -0.32 24.43 16.01
N GLN A 252 -0.99 23.93 14.96
CA GLN A 252 -2.41 23.60 15.06
C GLN A 252 -2.63 22.33 15.87
N ASP A 253 -3.65 22.36 16.71
CA ASP A 253 -4.12 21.22 17.48
C ASP A 253 -5.39 20.67 16.81
N VAL A 254 -5.32 19.45 16.29
CA VAL A 254 -6.29 18.92 15.32
C VAL A 254 -6.68 17.48 15.59
N LEU A 255 -7.92 17.15 15.21
CA LEU A 255 -8.41 15.80 15.02
C LEU A 255 -8.24 15.42 13.55
N ILE A 256 -7.54 14.32 13.28
CA ILE A 256 -7.29 13.81 11.93
C ILE A 256 -7.93 12.45 11.81
N MET A 257 -8.81 12.29 10.81
CA MET A 257 -9.41 11.01 10.40
C MET A 257 -8.98 10.73 8.96
N CYS A 258 -8.21 9.67 8.75
CA CYS A 258 -7.64 9.41 7.44
C CYS A 258 -7.29 7.93 7.23
N TYR A 259 -6.54 7.66 6.18
CA TYR A 259 -6.31 6.34 5.63
C TYR A 259 -4.85 5.93 5.78
N GLU A 260 -4.66 4.65 6.00
CA GLU A 260 -3.35 4.03 6.00
C GLU A 260 -3.11 3.35 4.65
N TRP A 261 -1.90 3.47 4.14
CA TRP A 261 -1.46 2.75 2.94
C TRP A 261 -0.11 2.09 3.19
N ARG A 262 -0.04 0.76 3.06
CA ARG A 262 1.20 -0.03 3.29
C ARG A 262 1.92 0.35 4.60
N SER A 263 1.18 0.43 5.72
CA SER A 263 1.73 0.81 7.03
C SER A 263 2.26 2.24 7.14
N ARG A 264 1.85 3.12 6.23
CA ARG A 264 2.12 4.57 6.29
C ARG A 264 0.83 5.34 6.53
N LEU A 265 0.92 6.37 7.38
CA LEU A 265 -0.17 7.29 7.63
C LEU A 265 -0.21 8.31 6.48
N MET A 266 -1.25 8.25 5.66
CA MET A 266 -1.40 9.17 4.53
C MET A 266 -2.22 10.38 4.96
N LEU A 267 -2.04 11.53 4.32
CA LEU A 267 -2.92 12.69 4.40
C LEU A 267 -3.43 13.00 2.98
N LEU A 268 -4.64 12.52 2.68
CA LEU A 268 -5.27 12.57 1.35
C LEU A 268 -6.42 13.59 1.33
N ASP A 269 -6.85 14.05 0.14
CA ASP A 269 -7.99 14.99 -0.02
C ASP A 269 -9.30 14.46 0.57
N GLY A 270 -9.45 13.13 0.64
CA GLY A 270 -10.60 12.46 1.26
C GLY A 270 -10.62 12.47 2.79
N CYS A 271 -9.59 13.04 3.43
CA CYS A 271 -9.43 13.00 4.88
C CYS A 271 -10.15 14.13 5.57
N LEU A 272 -10.55 13.87 6.82
CA LEU A 272 -11.26 14.84 7.64
C LEU A 272 -10.31 15.36 8.69
N VAL A 273 -10.08 16.67 8.62
CA VAL A 273 -9.23 17.41 9.54
C VAL A 273 -10.05 18.53 10.15
N GLU A 274 -10.14 18.54 11.47
CA GLU A 274 -10.86 19.56 12.22
C GLU A 274 -10.04 20.04 13.40
N LYS A 275 -10.21 21.29 13.80
CA LYS A 275 -9.57 21.79 15.04
C LYS A 275 -10.06 20.97 16.23
N TRP A 276 -9.13 20.59 17.11
CA TRP A 276 -9.47 19.81 18.28
C TRP A 276 -10.47 20.57 19.17
N LYS A 277 -11.55 19.87 19.53
CA LYS A 277 -12.57 20.34 20.48
C LYS A 277 -13.06 19.13 21.26
N ASP A 278 -13.14 19.23 22.58
CA ASP A 278 -13.59 18.10 23.43
C ASP A 278 -15.00 17.61 23.08
N GLN A 279 -15.85 18.53 22.63
CA GLN A 279 -17.20 18.20 22.12
C GLN A 279 -17.15 17.25 20.91
N LEU A 280 -16.15 17.40 20.04
CA LEU A 280 -15.98 16.56 18.85
C LEU A 280 -15.54 15.15 19.25
N ASN A 281 -14.63 15.02 20.23
CA ASN A 281 -14.23 13.72 20.78
C ASN A 281 -15.45 12.98 21.39
N ARG A 282 -16.26 13.66 22.20
CA ARG A 282 -17.50 13.08 22.75
C ARG A 282 -18.49 12.68 21.64
N ARG A 283 -18.54 13.43 20.54
CA ARG A 283 -19.39 13.12 19.38
C ARG A 283 -18.88 11.89 18.64
N PHE A 284 -17.57 11.79 18.44
CA PHE A 284 -16.91 10.64 17.82
C PHE A 284 -17.16 9.35 18.60
N LYS A 285 -16.92 9.35 19.92
CA LYS A 285 -17.18 8.18 20.78
C LYS A 285 -18.62 7.68 20.65
N ARG A 286 -19.59 8.60 20.55
CA ARG A 286 -21.01 8.26 20.29
C ARG A 286 -21.25 7.69 18.89
N TRP A 287 -20.52 8.17 17.88
CA TRP A 287 -20.61 7.61 16.52
C TRP A 287 -20.06 6.19 16.45
N GLU A 288 -18.94 5.92 17.12
CA GLU A 288 -18.34 4.58 17.18
C GLU A 288 -19.25 3.58 17.87
N GLN A 289 -19.88 3.98 18.99
CA GLN A 289 -20.89 3.16 19.68
C GLN A 289 -22.06 2.80 18.74
N ARG A 290 -22.56 3.75 17.94
CA ARG A 290 -23.64 3.49 16.98
C ARG A 290 -23.20 2.55 15.86
N LEU A 291 -21.97 2.67 15.37
CA LEU A 291 -21.41 1.78 14.35
C LEU A 291 -21.31 0.34 14.87
N GLN A 292 -20.85 0.16 16.10
CA GLN A 292 -20.79 -1.17 16.75
C GLN A 292 -22.17 -1.78 16.94
N GLU A 293 -23.16 -0.99 17.37
CA GLU A 293 -24.55 -1.46 17.52
C GLU A 293 -25.16 -1.87 16.16
N GLN A 294 -24.92 -1.10 15.09
CA GLN A 294 -25.35 -1.48 13.74
C GLN A 294 -24.73 -2.81 13.28
N LYS A 295 -23.41 -2.97 13.44
CA LYS A 295 -22.70 -4.23 13.12
C LYS A 295 -23.29 -5.42 13.89
N ARG A 296 -23.59 -5.23 15.19
CA ARG A 296 -24.21 -6.25 16.04
C ARG A 296 -25.62 -6.63 15.56
N ARG A 297 -26.43 -5.65 15.14
CA ARG A 297 -27.77 -5.90 14.58
C ARG A 297 -27.71 -6.63 13.24
N THR A 298 -26.82 -6.24 12.33
CA THR A 298 -26.63 -6.92 11.04
C THR A 298 -26.15 -8.36 11.25
N ALA A 299 -25.25 -8.61 12.21
CA ALA A 299 -24.80 -9.96 12.56
C ALA A 299 -25.96 -10.82 13.11
N ARG A 300 -26.81 -10.27 13.97
CA ARG A 300 -28.01 -10.96 14.47
C ARG A 300 -29.02 -11.31 13.37
N SER A 301 -29.25 -10.39 12.42
CA SER A 301 -30.12 -10.65 11.27
C SER A 301 -29.56 -11.72 10.33
N LYS A 302 -28.25 -11.74 10.08
CA LYS A 302 -27.59 -12.82 9.32
C LYS A 302 -27.75 -14.19 10.00
N ASN A 303 -27.57 -14.27 11.31
CA ASN A 303 -27.74 -15.52 12.07
C ASN A 303 -29.20 -16.01 12.10
N GLN A 304 -30.19 -15.11 12.11
CA GLN A 304 -31.60 -15.49 12.02
C GLN A 304 -31.98 -16.01 10.62
N ASN A 305 -31.41 -15.45 9.55
CA ASN A 305 -31.64 -15.94 8.20
C ASN A 305 -30.92 -17.27 7.91
N SER A 306 -29.73 -17.51 8.48
CA SER A 306 -29.05 -18.82 8.37
C SER A 306 -29.74 -19.92 9.19
N GLY A 307 -30.38 -19.57 10.31
CA GLY A 307 -31.18 -20.49 11.12
C GLY A 307 -32.48 -20.94 10.45
N ARG A 308 -33.00 -20.16 9.49
CA ARG A 308 -34.24 -20.48 8.76
C ARG A 308 -34.03 -21.40 7.55
N SER A 309 -32.80 -21.56 7.09
CA SER A 309 -32.43 -22.51 6.02
C SER A 309 -32.05 -23.90 6.54
N GLY A 310 -31.98 -24.10 7.86
CA GLY A 310 -31.59 -25.37 8.50
C GLY A 310 -32.73 -26.19 9.10
N GLN A 311 -33.99 -25.78 8.93
CA GLN A 311 -35.12 -26.45 9.58
C GLN A 311 -36.33 -26.60 8.64
N SER A 312 -36.22 -27.53 7.70
CA SER A 312 -37.38 -28.20 7.09
C SER A 312 -36.92 -29.56 6.54
N GLY A 313 -36.72 -30.52 7.45
CA GLY A 313 -36.77 -31.93 7.12
C GLY A 313 -38.20 -32.44 7.33
N ALA A 314 -38.79 -33.04 6.29
CA ALA A 314 -39.68 -34.21 6.37
C ALA A 314 -40.16 -34.59 4.96
N LEU A 315 -39.55 -35.64 4.41
CA LEU A 315 -40.13 -36.42 3.31
C LEU A 315 -41.43 -37.08 3.79
N LYS A 316 -42.52 -36.94 3.02
CA LYS A 316 -43.67 -37.85 3.06
C LYS A 316 -43.81 -38.57 1.70
N PRO A 317 -44.27 -39.83 1.67
CA PRO A 317 -44.13 -40.74 0.52
C PRO A 317 -45.31 -40.66 -0.48
N PRO A 318 -45.23 -41.33 -1.65
CA PRO A 318 -46.09 -41.10 -2.81
C PRO A 318 -47.24 -42.11 -2.96
N SER A 319 -48.40 -41.67 -3.47
CA SER A 319 -49.44 -42.48 -4.15
C SER A 319 -50.37 -41.53 -4.94
N LYS A 320 -50.37 -41.52 -6.28
CA LYS A 320 -50.91 -42.42 -7.33
C LYS A 320 -52.23 -41.91 -7.96
N ASN A 321 -52.09 -41.43 -9.20
CA ASN A 321 -52.94 -41.53 -10.42
C ASN A 321 -54.47 -41.40 -10.36
N THR A 322 -55.04 -40.54 -11.24
CA THR A 322 -55.72 -40.96 -12.49
C THR A 322 -56.11 -39.77 -13.39
N ASN A 323 -55.86 -39.89 -14.71
CA ASN A 323 -56.47 -39.12 -15.82
C ASN A 323 -57.69 -39.91 -16.34
N PRO A 324 -58.70 -39.32 -17.04
CA PRO A 324 -58.61 -39.15 -18.51
C PRO A 324 -59.36 -37.94 -19.15
N LEU A 325 -59.08 -37.77 -20.45
CA LEU A 325 -59.47 -36.73 -21.44
C LEU A 325 -60.95 -36.74 -21.91
N ILE A 326 -61.27 -35.70 -22.74
CA ILE A 326 -62.24 -35.57 -23.89
C ILE A 326 -63.40 -34.58 -23.54
N SER A 327 -63.73 -33.49 -24.25
CA SER A 327 -63.83 -33.16 -25.70
C SER A 327 -63.84 -31.63 -25.95
N GLY A 328 -63.50 -31.18 -27.17
CA GLY A 328 -63.64 -29.78 -27.65
C GLY A 328 -65.09 -29.40 -28.09
N PRO A 329 -65.36 -28.24 -28.76
CA PRO A 329 -64.67 -27.84 -30.00
C PRO A 329 -64.40 -26.32 -30.26
N LYS A 330 -63.39 -26.12 -31.13
CA LYS A 330 -63.02 -25.05 -32.09
C LYS A 330 -63.92 -23.79 -32.30
N LYS A 331 -63.27 -22.62 -32.44
CA LYS A 331 -63.36 -21.74 -33.64
C LYS A 331 -62.22 -20.69 -33.73
N ALA A 332 -62.04 -20.17 -34.94
CA ALA A 332 -60.82 -19.68 -35.59
C ALA A 332 -60.50 -18.16 -35.53
N ILE A 333 -59.19 -17.85 -35.58
CA ILE A 333 -58.46 -16.85 -36.42
C ILE A 333 -58.86 -15.36 -36.39
N LYS A 334 -57.92 -14.44 -36.06
CA LYS A 334 -57.29 -13.49 -37.02
C LYS A 334 -56.10 -12.69 -36.45
N ILE A 335 -55.03 -12.63 -37.25
CA ILE A 335 -53.80 -11.85 -37.10
C ILE A 335 -54.03 -10.39 -37.52
N ARG A 336 -53.35 -9.41 -36.88
CA ARG A 336 -52.80 -8.26 -37.62
C ARG A 336 -51.64 -7.55 -36.89
N ASN A 337 -50.49 -7.53 -37.56
CA ASN A 337 -49.34 -6.64 -37.34
C ASN A 337 -49.70 -5.18 -37.63
N GLY A 338 -48.98 -4.24 -36.99
CA GLY A 338 -49.01 -2.82 -37.32
C GLY A 338 -47.87 -2.05 -36.66
N GLN A 339 -46.79 -1.88 -37.40
CA GLN A 339 -45.64 -1.00 -37.14
C GLN A 339 -45.81 0.28 -37.98
N LYS A 340 -45.31 1.43 -37.49
CA LYS A 340 -45.11 2.78 -38.11
C LYS A 340 -45.74 3.88 -37.23
N GLU A 341 -45.20 5.09 -37.06
CA GLU A 341 -44.16 5.80 -37.80
C GLU A 341 -43.58 6.93 -36.92
N ILE A 342 -42.33 7.28 -37.24
CA ILE A 342 -41.61 8.47 -36.79
C ILE A 342 -42.18 9.70 -37.52
N ASN A 343 -42.21 10.87 -36.88
CA ASN A 343 -42.33 12.14 -37.60
C ASN A 343 -41.32 13.19 -37.07
N PRO A 344 -40.71 14.03 -37.94
CA PRO A 344 -39.51 14.81 -37.65
C PRO A 344 -39.74 16.31 -37.42
N LYS A 345 -38.69 16.94 -36.87
CA LYS A 345 -38.15 18.31 -37.08
C LYS A 345 -39.06 19.54 -37.09
N LYS A 346 -38.62 20.56 -36.36
CA LYS A 346 -38.46 22.00 -36.75
C LYS A 346 -38.01 22.79 -35.50
N VAL A 347 -37.08 23.74 -35.50
CA VAL A 347 -36.32 24.49 -36.53
C VAL A 347 -34.92 24.71 -35.99
#